data_AF-A0A9Q4FLQ3-F1
#
_entry.id   AF-A0A9Q4FLQ3-F1
#
_cell.length_a   1.000
_cell.length_b   1.000
_cell.length_c   1.000
_cell.angle_alpha   90.00
_cell.angle_beta   90.00
_cell.angle_gamma   90.00
#
_symmetry.space_group_name_H-M   'P 1'
#
loop_
_entity.id
_entity.type
_entity.pdbx_description
1 polymer ?
#
loop_
_entity_poly.entity_id
_entity_poly.type
_entity_poly.pdbx_seq_one_letter_code
_entity_poly.pdbx_strand_id
1 'polypeptide(L)'
;MTQKELNGIVTVVPITNSTSTFFTRVNLDKYNIQTKGDILMDQVKVLDLSERQYEFIEKAPKEALSKCNIIFNAIYEKLLDS
;
A
#
# COMPACT_ATOMS: atom_id res chain seq x y z
N MET A 1 12.43 9.90 8.91
CA MET A 1 11.62 9.25 9.96
C MET A 1 11.69 7.76 9.73
N THR A 2 12.35 7.03 10.62
CA THR A 2 12.40 5.56 10.54
C THR A 2 11.20 4.98 11.28
N GLN A 3 10.75 3.78 10.89
CA GLN A 3 9.63 3.06 11.52
C GLN A 3 9.75 2.93 13.06
N LYS A 4 10.97 3.12 13.59
CA LYS A 4 11.30 3.13 15.02
C LYS A 4 10.76 4.34 15.79
N GLU A 5 10.42 5.44 15.12
CA GLU A 5 10.02 6.70 15.77
C GLU A 5 8.49 6.83 15.95
N LEU A 6 7.70 5.92 15.38
CA LEU A 6 6.24 5.82 15.56
C LEU A 6 5.91 4.48 16.23
N ASN A 7 6.10 4.35 17.55
CA ASN A 7 5.65 3.25 18.45
C ASN A 7 4.83 2.08 17.83
N GLY A 8 5.36 1.31 16.89
CA GLY A 8 4.63 0.27 16.16
C GLY A 8 3.53 0.75 15.19
N ILE A 9 3.21 2.04 15.11
CA ILE A 9 2.14 2.57 14.24
C ILE A 9 2.66 2.74 12.81
N VAL A 10 1.98 2.11 11.86
CA VAL A 10 2.34 2.12 10.44
C VAL A 10 1.14 2.39 9.55
N THR A 11 1.38 3.08 8.44
CA THR A 11 0.42 3.20 7.35
C THR A 11 0.61 2.04 6.38
N VAL A 12 -0.47 1.32 6.09
CA VAL A 12 -0.48 0.18 5.17
C VAL A 12 -1.64 0.30 4.19
N VAL A 13 -1.59 -0.54 3.17
CA VAL A 13 -2.64 -0.69 2.17
C VAL A 13 -2.85 -2.19 1.92
N PRO A 14 -4.11 -2.68 1.87
CA PRO A 14 -4.37 -4.09 1.67
C PRO A 14 -4.07 -4.50 0.21
N ILE A 15 -3.74 -5.79 0.06
CA ILE A 15 -3.61 -6.49 -1.22
C ILE A 15 -4.73 -7.53 -1.29
N THR A 16 -5.36 -7.67 -2.46
CA THR A 16 -6.39 -8.69 -2.69
C THR A 16 -6.13 -9.44 -3.98
N ASN A 17 -6.53 -10.70 -4.03
CA ASN A 17 -6.49 -11.52 -5.25
C ASN A 17 -7.59 -11.17 -6.25
N SER A 18 -8.56 -10.33 -5.86
CA SER A 18 -9.60 -9.82 -6.76
C SER A 18 -9.06 -8.64 -7.56
N THR A 19 -8.75 -8.87 -8.84
CA THR A 19 -8.22 -7.85 -9.73
C THR A 19 -9.35 -6.97 -10.31
N SER A 20 -9.04 -5.68 -10.52
CA SER A 20 -9.98 -4.70 -11.07
C SER A 20 -9.24 -3.68 -11.94
N THR A 21 -9.96 -3.04 -12.87
CA THR A 21 -9.45 -1.93 -13.70
C THR A 21 -9.63 -0.56 -13.05
N PHE A 22 -10.09 -0.52 -11.78
CA PHE A 22 -10.30 0.74 -11.07
C PHE A 22 -8.98 1.51 -10.89
N PHE A 23 -9.00 2.83 -11.09
CA PHE A 23 -7.78 3.63 -11.25
C PHE A 23 -6.87 3.66 -10.01
N THR A 24 -7.40 3.37 -8.82
CA THR A 24 -6.63 3.29 -7.57
C THR A 24 -5.94 1.94 -7.37
N ARG A 25 -6.07 1.01 -8.32
CA ARG A 25 -5.51 -0.34 -8.23
C ARG A 25 -4.10 -0.37 -8.82
N VAL A 26 -3.17 -1.01 -8.10
CA VAL A 26 -1.83 -1.31 -8.61
C VAL A 26 -1.65 -2.82 -8.65
N ASN A 27 -1.74 -3.39 -9.86
CA ASN A 27 -1.64 -4.83 -10.08
C ASN A 27 -0.19 -5.31 -9.98
N LEU A 28 0.06 -6.25 -9.05
CA LEU A 28 1.36 -6.85 -8.78
C LEU A 28 1.72 -7.99 -9.72
N ASP A 29 0.74 -8.57 -10.42
CA ASP A 29 0.96 -9.71 -11.33
C ASP A 29 1.86 -9.36 -12.51
N LYS A 30 1.98 -8.05 -12.82
CA LYS A 30 2.89 -7.48 -13.82
C LYS A 30 4.37 -7.60 -13.44
N TYR A 31 4.70 -7.93 -12.20
CA TYR A 31 6.06 -8.00 -11.69
C TYR A 31 6.47 -9.44 -11.35
N ASN A 32 7.78 -9.71 -11.49
CA ASN A 32 8.36 -11.01 -11.16
C ASN A 32 8.65 -11.14 -9.65
N ILE A 33 7.58 -11.14 -8.85
CA ILE A 33 7.60 -11.26 -7.38
C ILE A 33 6.63 -12.39 -6.93
N GLN A 34 6.74 -12.83 -5.67
CA GLN A 34 5.90 -13.92 -5.14
C GLN A 34 4.44 -13.47 -4.91
N THR A 35 4.25 -12.28 -4.35
CA THR A 35 2.95 -11.71 -3.98
C THR A 35 2.21 -11.27 -5.24
N LYS A 36 0.97 -11.74 -5.36
CA LYS A 36 0.07 -11.50 -6.51
C LYS A 36 -1.16 -10.70 -6.08
N GLY A 37 -1.88 -10.17 -7.07
CA GLY A 37 -3.11 -9.41 -6.87
C GLY A 37 -2.95 -7.89 -6.97
N ASP A 38 -3.97 -7.17 -6.53
CA ASP A 38 -4.05 -5.71 -6.60
C ASP A 38 -3.81 -5.07 -5.23
N ILE A 39 -2.97 -4.04 -5.20
CA ILE A 39 -2.88 -3.10 -4.09
C ILE A 39 -4.07 -2.13 -4.17
N LEU A 40 -4.78 -1.94 -3.06
CA LEU A 40 -6.01 -1.14 -3.00
C LEU A 40 -5.77 0.28 -2.44
N MET A 41 -5.22 1.19 -3.25
CA MET A 41 -4.81 2.51 -2.75
C MET A 41 -5.95 3.42 -2.25
N ASP A 42 -7.20 3.07 -2.53
CA ASP A 42 -8.40 3.68 -1.94
C ASP A 42 -8.66 3.25 -0.48
N GLN A 43 -7.96 2.23 0.02
CA GLN A 43 -8.19 1.60 1.33
C GLN A 43 -6.98 1.70 2.24
N VAL A 44 -6.29 2.85 2.22
CA VAL A 44 -5.18 3.13 3.14
C VAL A 44 -5.67 3.07 4.59
N LYS A 45 -4.92 2.39 5.44
CA LYS A 45 -5.23 2.19 6.86
C LYS A 45 -4.00 2.43 7.71
N VAL A 46 -4.23 2.87 8.94
CA VAL A 46 -3.19 2.93 9.97
C VAL A 46 -3.38 1.72 10.88
N LEU A 47 -2.31 0.95 11.08
CA LEU A 47 -2.28 -0.21 11.97
C LEU A 47 -1.22 -0.02 13.03
N ASP A 48 -1.50 -0.59 14.20
CA ASP A 48 -0.52 -0.77 15.26
C ASP A 48 0.07 -2.19 15.16
N LEU A 49 1.36 -2.29 14.84
CA LEU A 49 2.11 -3.55 14.76
C LEU A 49 2.62 -4.03 16.12
N SER A 50 2.59 -3.21 17.17
CA SER A 50 2.96 -3.68 18.52
C SER A 50 1.97 -4.73 19.05
N GLU A 51 0.70 -4.59 18.64
CA GLU A 51 -0.41 -5.48 19.00
C GLU A 51 -0.72 -6.54 17.92
N ARG A 52 0.10 -6.66 16.87
CA ARG A 52 -0.16 -7.56 15.74
C ARG A 52 1.09 -8.33 15.32
N GLN A 53 0.93 -9.62 15.09
CA GLN A 53 1.98 -10.41 14.44
C GLN A 53 2.06 -10.06 12.96
N TYR A 54 3.27 -9.87 12.47
CA TYR A 54 3.56 -9.67 11.05
C TYR A 54 4.81 -10.44 10.66
N GLU A 55 4.87 -10.81 9.40
CA GLU A 55 6.03 -11.46 8.79
C GLU A 55 6.46 -10.65 7.58
N PHE A 56 7.77 -10.49 7.41
CA PHE A 56 8.31 -9.93 6.19
C PHE A 56 8.34 -11.02 5.12
N ILE A 57 7.54 -10.85 4.05
CA ILE A 57 7.51 -11.78 2.92
C ILE A 57 8.55 -11.37 1.86
N GLU A 58 8.41 -10.17 1.32
CA GLU A 58 9.32 -9.64 0.29
C GLU A 58 9.23 -8.10 0.18
N LYS A 59 10.09 -7.51 -0.64
CA LYS A 59 10.03 -6.07 -0.96
C LYS A 59 9.17 -5.82 -2.20
N ALA A 60 8.33 -4.79 -2.14
CA ALA A 60 7.57 -4.34 -3.30
C ALA A 60 8.50 -3.82 -4.43
N PRO A 61 8.15 -4.05 -5.71
CA PRO A 61 8.84 -3.45 -6.85
C PRO A 61 8.82 -1.92 -6.78
N LYS A 62 9.94 -1.26 -7.12
CA LYS A 62 10.06 0.21 -7.10
C LYS A 62 8.99 0.89 -7.96
N GLU A 63 8.67 0.32 -9.12
CA GLU A 63 7.67 0.87 -10.03
C GLU A 63 6.26 0.77 -9.44
N ALA A 64 5.92 -0.35 -8.77
CA ALA A 64 4.65 -0.50 -8.08
C ALA A 64 4.51 0.53 -6.96
N LEU A 65 5.57 0.72 -6.16
CA LEU A 65 5.61 1.71 -5.08
C LEU A 65 5.46 3.15 -5.62
N SER A 66 6.11 3.47 -6.75
CA SER A 66 5.96 4.77 -7.41
C SER A 66 4.51 5.04 -7.82
N LYS A 67 3.82 4.05 -8.42
CA LYS A 67 2.39 4.16 -8.77
C LYS A 67 1.53 4.38 -7.53
N CYS A 68 1.81 3.66 -6.44
CA CYS A 68 1.10 3.84 -5.17
C CYS A 68 1.24 5.28 -4.66
N ASN A 69 2.44 5.86 -4.68
CA ASN A 69 2.68 7.24 -4.24
C ASN A 69 1.91 8.27 -5.09
N ILE A 70 1.89 8.09 -6.41
CA ILE A 70 1.12 8.97 -7.31
C ILE A 70 -0.37 8.95 -6.96
N ILE A 71 -0.95 7.76 -6.78
CA ILE A 71 -2.36 7.61 -6.43
C ILE A 71 -2.65 8.18 -5.05
N PHE A 72 -1.79 7.91 -4.06
CA PHE A 72 -1.95 8.41 -2.70
C PHE A 72 -1.99 9.94 -2.67
N ASN A 73 -1.03 10.60 -3.34
CA ASN A 73 -1.00 12.06 -3.41
C ASN A 73 -2.26 12.61 -4.08
N ALA A 74 -2.70 12.02 -5.20
CA ALA A 74 -3.91 12.48 -5.89
C ALA A 74 -5.19 12.35 -5.04
N ILE A 75 -5.32 11.26 -4.25
CA ILE A 75 -6.44 11.10 -3.31
C ILE A 75 -6.33 12.11 -2.17
N TYR A 76 -5.13 12.28 -1.61
CA TYR A 76 -4.90 13.15 -0.46
C TYR A 76 -5.08 14.63 -0.79
N GLU A 77 -4.54 15.10 -1.92
CA GLU A 77 -4.76 16.45 -2.44
C GLU A 77 -6.25 16.74 -2.58
N LYS A 78 -7.00 15.82 -3.23
CA LYS A 78 -8.46 15.95 -3.35
C LYS A 78 -9.17 16.04 -2.00
N LEU A 79 -8.73 15.28 -0.99
CA LEU A 79 -9.32 15.32 0.35
C LEU A 79 -9.07 16.64 1.07
N LEU A 80 -7.91 17.27 0.87
CA LEU A 80 -7.58 18.56 1.48
C LEU A 80 -8.30 19.73 0.79
N ASP A 81 -8.55 19.61 -0.51
CA ASP A 81 -9.27 20.61 -1.31
C ASP A 81 -10.80 20.50 -1.19
N SER A 82 -11.31 19.51 -0.45
CA SER A 82 -12.75 19.27 -0.21
C SER A 82 -13.25 19.95 1.07
#